data_AF-A0A965VZH2-F1
#
_entry.id   AF-A0A965VZH2-F1
#
_cell.length_a   1.000
_cell.length_b   1.000
_cell.length_c   1.000
_cell.angle_alpha   90.00
_cell.angle_beta   90.00
_cell.angle_gamma   90.00
#
_symmetry.space_group_name_H-M   'P 1'
#
loop_
_entity.id
_entity.type
_entity.pdbx_description
1 polymer ?
#
loop_
_entity_poly.entity_id
_entity_poly.type
_entity_poly.pdbx_seq_one_letter_code
_entity_poly.pdbx_strand_id
1 'polypeptide(L)'
;MEKNSKEKLLECIGKVYEKAHLSKLETSFFEEVDAELIYLSDYFGISKIQSLIIALTFVKNYKGDSLDFRDLIKYFDCNPMVLLKYSDNFNELCDKRILDKKKSRHSINLTYSNDQFTINERVTNAVLNNEPMPTIELEGSNDVLSVFENIFNLVDDCGRNELNSRYVFNQTNKLIEANLHFPLIKKIADFKLEIEDTYFYCYLIWKTLTGKEKTDIGVTAENIFDRAIDRVNYIQEIMFEENELVIRKLIEVEEARFSNDSEVKLSEISLNLLEENGLKLFAKKKK
;
A
#
# COMPACT_ATOMS: atom_id res chain seq x y z
N MET A 1 -11.02 19.56 -29.86
CA MET A 1 -12.40 19.08 -29.64
C MET A 1 -12.40 18.07 -28.48
N GLU A 2 -11.75 18.40 -27.35
CA GLU A 2 -11.50 17.46 -26.23
C GLU A 2 -12.11 17.93 -24.89
N LYS A 3 -12.75 19.11 -24.86
CA LYS A 3 -13.31 19.72 -23.64
C LYS A 3 -14.51 18.96 -23.04
N ASN A 4 -15.08 18.02 -23.79
CA ASN A 4 -16.38 17.39 -23.48
C ASN A 4 -16.26 16.15 -22.55
N SER A 5 -15.07 15.56 -22.37
CA SER A 5 -14.90 14.32 -21.61
C SER A 5 -14.86 14.56 -20.09
N LYS A 6 -14.12 15.57 -19.62
CA LYS A 6 -14.06 15.97 -18.20
C LYS A 6 -15.41 16.46 -17.66
N GLU A 7 -16.07 17.36 -18.39
CA GLU A 7 -17.37 17.90 -17.98
C GLU A 7 -18.38 16.77 -17.81
N LYS A 8 -18.42 15.84 -18.76
CA LYS A 8 -19.26 14.65 -18.68
C LYS A 8 -18.89 13.73 -17.51
N LEU A 9 -17.59 13.53 -17.23
CA LEU A 9 -17.13 12.70 -16.12
C LEU A 9 -17.56 13.28 -14.76
N LEU A 10 -17.36 14.58 -14.56
CA LEU A 10 -17.80 15.28 -13.35
C LEU A 10 -19.32 15.32 -13.23
N GLU A 11 -20.04 15.48 -14.34
CA GLU A 11 -21.50 15.41 -14.37
C GLU A 11 -22.02 14.03 -13.95
N CYS A 12 -21.40 12.95 -14.46
CA CYS A 12 -21.74 11.58 -14.07
C CYS A 12 -21.48 11.34 -12.58
N ILE A 13 -20.32 11.77 -12.06
CA ILE A 13 -20.00 11.70 -10.62
C ILE A 13 -21.05 12.44 -9.79
N GLY A 14 -21.39 13.67 -10.19
CA GLY A 14 -22.39 14.51 -9.51
C GLY A 14 -23.77 13.86 -9.51
N LYS A 15 -24.25 13.38 -10.66
CA LYS A 15 -25.54 12.71 -10.79
C LYS A 15 -25.65 11.45 -9.93
N VAL A 16 -24.64 10.58 -9.99
CA VAL A 16 -24.60 9.37 -9.15
C VAL A 16 -24.63 9.75 -7.68
N TYR A 17 -23.84 10.74 -7.25
CA TYR A 17 -23.83 11.22 -5.88
C TYR A 17 -25.21 11.74 -5.44
N GLU A 18 -25.82 12.62 -6.21
CA GLU A 18 -27.13 13.22 -5.87
C GLU A 18 -28.24 12.17 -5.80
N LYS A 19 -28.30 11.26 -6.78
CA LYS A 19 -29.31 10.19 -6.83
C LYS A 19 -29.11 9.11 -5.78
N ALA A 20 -27.88 8.92 -5.31
CA ALA A 20 -27.59 7.99 -4.22
C ALA A 20 -28.20 8.45 -2.87
N HIS A 21 -28.51 9.74 -2.71
CA HIS A 21 -29.05 10.24 -1.45
C HIS A 21 -30.41 9.63 -1.13
N LEU A 22 -30.55 9.02 0.06
CA LEU A 22 -31.76 8.34 0.53
C LEU A 22 -32.23 7.19 -0.38
N SER A 23 -31.35 6.67 -1.26
CA SER A 23 -31.67 5.58 -2.19
C SER A 23 -31.86 4.23 -1.52
N LYS A 24 -31.40 4.09 -0.27
CA LYS A 24 -31.33 2.83 0.50
C LYS A 24 -30.60 1.69 -0.20
N LEU A 25 -29.89 1.99 -1.30
CA LEU A 25 -29.28 1.02 -2.21
C LEU A 25 -30.30 0.05 -2.82
N GLU A 26 -31.52 0.53 -3.10
CA GLU A 26 -32.55 -0.24 -3.79
C GLU A 26 -32.24 -0.42 -5.29
N THR A 27 -32.79 -1.47 -5.91
CA THR A 27 -32.55 -1.80 -7.33
C THR A 27 -32.96 -0.66 -8.26
N SER A 28 -34.04 0.05 -7.94
CA SER A 28 -34.55 1.20 -8.70
C SER A 28 -33.51 2.31 -8.86
N PHE A 29 -32.69 2.55 -7.82
CA PHE A 29 -31.59 3.51 -7.89
C PHE A 29 -30.55 3.09 -8.93
N PHE A 30 -30.13 1.83 -8.90
CA PHE A 30 -29.13 1.32 -9.85
C PHE A 30 -29.64 1.36 -11.30
N GLU A 31 -30.93 1.11 -11.52
CA GLU A 31 -31.57 1.25 -12.83
C GLU A 31 -31.57 2.72 -13.31
N GLU A 32 -31.80 3.67 -12.41
CA GLU A 32 -31.86 5.10 -12.74
C GLU A 32 -30.49 5.67 -13.15
N VAL A 33 -29.41 5.26 -12.49
CA VAL A 33 -28.05 5.77 -12.75
C VAL A 33 -27.18 4.81 -13.57
N ASP A 34 -27.77 3.80 -14.21
CA ASP A 34 -27.02 2.71 -14.85
C ASP A 34 -26.06 3.23 -15.94
N ALA A 35 -26.52 4.21 -16.73
CA ALA A 35 -25.73 4.81 -17.82
C ALA A 35 -24.51 5.57 -17.28
N GLU A 36 -24.67 6.34 -16.21
CA GLU A 36 -23.60 7.04 -15.53
C GLU A 36 -22.61 6.05 -14.89
N LEU A 37 -23.12 4.99 -14.23
CA LEU A 37 -22.27 3.96 -13.65
C LEU A 37 -21.44 3.22 -14.70
N ILE A 38 -22.03 2.89 -15.87
CA ILE A 38 -21.29 2.31 -17.00
C ILE A 38 -20.18 3.25 -17.45
N TYR A 39 -20.50 4.53 -17.67
CA TYR A 39 -19.52 5.52 -18.12
C TYR A 39 -18.34 5.66 -17.14
N LEU A 40 -18.63 5.67 -15.83
CA LEU A 40 -17.60 5.71 -14.80
C LEU A 40 -16.80 4.40 -14.74
N SER A 41 -17.46 3.24 -14.85
CA SER A 41 -16.81 1.92 -14.86
C SER A 41 -15.82 1.81 -16.01
N ASP A 42 -16.18 2.31 -17.19
CA ASP A 42 -15.34 2.31 -18.38
C ASP A 42 -14.11 3.21 -18.19
N TYR A 43 -14.28 4.42 -17.63
CA TYR A 43 -13.15 5.32 -17.38
C TYR A 43 -12.17 4.75 -16.34
N PHE A 44 -12.67 4.25 -15.21
CA PHE A 44 -11.83 3.78 -14.11
C PHE A 44 -11.34 2.33 -14.27
N GLY A 45 -11.89 1.53 -15.19
CA GLY A 45 -11.54 0.12 -15.36
C GLY A 45 -12.01 -0.77 -14.19
N ILE A 46 -13.23 -0.54 -13.70
CA ILE A 46 -13.77 -1.12 -12.46
C ILE A 46 -15.23 -1.56 -12.62
N SER A 47 -15.80 -2.20 -11.59
CA SER A 47 -17.22 -2.57 -11.57
C SER A 47 -18.15 -1.37 -11.33
N LYS A 48 -19.44 -1.50 -11.67
CA LYS A 48 -20.46 -0.46 -11.41
C LYS A 48 -20.57 -0.09 -9.93
N ILE A 49 -20.45 -1.08 -9.04
CA ILE A 49 -20.48 -0.85 -7.59
C ILE A 49 -19.24 -0.07 -7.16
N GLN A 50 -18.08 -0.40 -7.71
CA GLN A 50 -16.84 0.34 -7.45
C GLN A 50 -16.96 1.78 -7.97
N SER A 51 -17.59 2.01 -9.12
CA SER A 51 -17.87 3.35 -9.64
C SER A 51 -18.76 4.19 -8.71
N LEU A 52 -19.79 3.57 -8.11
CA LEU A 52 -20.61 4.23 -7.08
C LEU A 52 -19.75 4.66 -5.88
N ILE A 53 -18.89 3.77 -5.37
CA ILE A 53 -18.00 4.07 -4.24
C ILE A 53 -17.05 5.23 -4.57
N ILE A 54 -16.47 5.24 -5.77
CA ILE A 54 -15.60 6.33 -6.22
C ILE A 54 -16.37 7.64 -6.29
N ALA A 55 -17.55 7.67 -6.91
CA ALA A 55 -18.33 8.90 -7.05
C ALA A 55 -18.63 9.54 -5.68
N LEU A 56 -19.00 8.71 -4.70
CA LEU A 56 -19.26 9.15 -3.33
C LEU A 56 -18.00 9.65 -2.63
N THR A 57 -16.90 8.92 -2.74
CA THR A 57 -15.62 9.31 -2.15
C THR A 57 -15.12 10.62 -2.76
N PHE A 58 -15.25 10.78 -4.09
CA PHE A 58 -14.81 11.97 -4.82
C PHE A 58 -15.51 13.21 -4.28
N VAL A 59 -16.84 13.24 -4.27
CA VAL A 59 -17.60 14.41 -3.80
C VAL A 59 -17.31 14.71 -2.33
N LYS A 60 -17.15 13.69 -1.49
CA LYS A 60 -16.81 13.88 -0.07
C LYS A 60 -15.41 14.47 0.11
N ASN A 61 -14.41 13.98 -0.63
CA ASN A 61 -13.04 14.50 -0.57
C ASN A 61 -12.92 15.95 -1.05
N TYR A 62 -13.68 16.36 -2.06
CA TYR A 62 -13.73 17.77 -2.50
C TYR A 62 -14.38 18.70 -1.48
N LYS A 63 -15.19 18.17 -0.55
CA LYS A 63 -15.68 18.91 0.61
C LYS A 63 -14.66 19.00 1.75
N GLY A 64 -13.44 18.49 1.53
CA GLY A 64 -12.35 18.50 2.50
C GLY A 64 -12.45 17.39 3.56
N ASP A 65 -13.18 16.32 3.27
CA ASP A 65 -13.46 15.25 4.25
C ASP A 65 -13.22 13.85 3.65
N SER A 66 -12.93 12.88 4.50
CA SER A 66 -12.81 11.47 4.11
C SER A 66 -14.17 10.79 4.12
N LEU A 67 -14.34 9.75 3.30
CA LEU A 67 -15.56 8.95 3.33
C LEU A 67 -15.43 7.85 4.39
N ASP A 68 -16.38 7.75 5.32
CA ASP A 68 -16.48 6.62 6.24
C ASP A 68 -17.81 5.86 6.09
N PHE A 69 -17.89 4.65 6.65
CA PHE A 69 -19.10 3.83 6.55
C PHE A 69 -20.31 4.46 7.25
N ARG A 70 -20.11 5.26 8.31
CA ARG A 70 -21.20 5.91 9.03
C ARG A 70 -21.82 7.01 8.18
N ASP A 71 -20.99 7.77 7.48
CA ASP A 71 -21.41 8.76 6.49
C ASP A 71 -22.23 8.09 5.39
N LEU A 72 -21.78 6.96 4.86
CA LEU A 72 -22.50 6.21 3.83
C LEU A 72 -23.84 5.68 4.33
N ILE A 73 -23.88 5.03 5.50
CA ILE A 73 -25.12 4.53 6.12
C ILE A 73 -26.15 5.66 6.24
N LYS A 74 -25.71 6.82 6.75
CA LYS A 74 -26.55 8.01 6.90
C LYS A 74 -26.94 8.61 5.55
N TYR A 75 -26.03 8.65 4.58
CA TYR A 75 -26.26 9.26 3.27
C TYR A 75 -27.28 8.49 2.44
N PHE A 76 -27.17 7.17 2.45
CA PHE A 76 -28.09 6.26 1.76
C PHE A 76 -29.39 6.04 2.53
N ASP A 77 -29.44 6.29 3.84
CA ASP A 77 -30.52 5.85 4.74
C ASP A 77 -30.73 4.33 4.72
N CYS A 78 -29.62 3.57 4.70
CA CYS A 78 -29.65 2.12 4.54
C CYS A 78 -29.28 1.37 5.83
N ASN A 79 -29.67 0.09 5.92
CA ASN A 79 -29.20 -0.79 6.98
C ASN A 79 -27.69 -1.06 6.80
N PRO A 80 -26.86 -0.96 7.87
CA PRO A 80 -25.42 -1.25 7.79
C PRO A 80 -25.07 -2.59 7.15
N MET A 81 -25.92 -3.62 7.34
CA MET A 81 -25.73 -4.95 6.76
C MET A 81 -25.83 -4.95 5.22
N VAL A 82 -26.55 -3.99 4.62
CA VAL A 82 -26.62 -3.83 3.16
C VAL A 82 -25.30 -3.28 2.65
N LEU A 83 -24.75 -2.26 3.31
CA LEU A 83 -23.48 -1.65 2.93
C LEU A 83 -22.30 -2.62 3.09
N LEU A 84 -22.32 -3.45 4.14
CA LEU A 84 -21.28 -4.47 4.39
C LEU A 84 -21.17 -5.50 3.27
N LYS A 85 -22.23 -5.76 2.48
CA LYS A 85 -22.13 -6.64 1.30
C LYS A 85 -21.15 -6.13 0.25
N TYR A 86 -20.83 -4.84 0.28
CA TYR A 86 -19.92 -4.20 -0.66
C TYR A 86 -18.50 -4.01 -0.08
N SER A 87 -18.20 -4.54 1.11
CA SER A 87 -16.90 -4.39 1.77
C SER A 87 -15.72 -4.81 0.89
N ASP A 88 -15.90 -5.87 0.11
CA ASP A 88 -14.86 -6.39 -0.78
C ASP A 88 -14.55 -5.41 -1.90
N ASN A 89 -15.53 -4.64 -2.37
CA ASN A 89 -15.32 -3.62 -3.39
C ASN A 89 -14.44 -2.47 -2.87
N PHE A 90 -14.53 -2.12 -1.57
CA PHE A 90 -13.61 -1.16 -0.96
C PHE A 90 -12.19 -1.70 -0.89
N ASN A 91 -12.03 -2.97 -0.48
CA ASN A 91 -10.72 -3.60 -0.43
C ASN A 91 -10.07 -3.67 -1.82
N GLU A 92 -10.83 -4.09 -2.84
CA GLU A 92 -10.36 -4.15 -4.22
C GLU A 92 -9.93 -2.79 -4.77
N LEU A 93 -10.67 -1.72 -4.45
CA LEU A 93 -10.30 -0.35 -4.85
C LEU A 93 -9.02 0.13 -4.14
N CYS A 94 -8.80 -0.28 -2.89
CA CYS A 94 -7.54 -0.04 -2.19
C CYS A 94 -6.38 -0.88 -2.77
N ASP A 95 -6.63 -2.14 -3.12
CA ASP A 95 -5.65 -3.01 -3.74
C ASP A 95 -5.20 -2.50 -5.13
N LYS A 96 -6.13 -1.85 -5.86
CA LYS A 96 -5.88 -1.14 -7.11
C LYS A 96 -5.28 0.27 -6.92
N ARG A 97 -5.03 0.70 -5.67
CA ARG A 97 -4.52 2.03 -5.30
C ARG A 97 -5.36 3.21 -5.82
N ILE A 98 -6.64 2.96 -6.09
CA ILE A 98 -7.59 4.01 -6.48
C ILE A 98 -8.07 4.76 -5.23
N LEU A 99 -8.24 4.01 -4.13
CA LEU A 99 -8.58 4.55 -2.81
C LEU A 99 -7.43 4.34 -1.82
N ASP A 100 -7.10 5.40 -1.10
CA ASP A 100 -6.27 5.34 0.10
C ASP A 100 -7.18 5.11 1.32
N LYS A 101 -6.71 4.27 2.25
CA LYS A 101 -7.46 3.88 3.46
C LYS A 101 -6.69 4.31 4.70
N LYS A 102 -7.35 5.02 5.62
CA LYS A 102 -6.81 5.47 6.91
C LYS A 102 -7.75 5.06 8.03
N LYS A 103 -7.23 4.79 9.23
CA LYS A 103 -8.09 4.59 10.41
C LYS A 103 -8.34 5.91 11.14
N SER A 104 -9.56 6.08 11.61
CA SER A 104 -9.97 7.17 12.49
C SER A 104 -9.49 6.91 13.92
N ARG A 105 -8.83 7.90 14.54
CA ARG A 105 -8.22 7.83 15.87
C ARG A 105 -9.19 7.72 17.05
N HIS A 106 -10.50 7.89 16.83
CA HIS A 106 -11.48 8.17 17.90
C HIS A 106 -12.64 7.16 18.00
N SER A 107 -12.49 5.93 17.50
CA SER A 107 -13.62 5.00 17.34
C SER A 107 -13.31 3.57 17.80
N ILE A 108 -14.36 2.81 18.15
CA ILE A 108 -14.32 1.42 18.61
C ILE A 108 -13.62 0.54 17.57
N ASN A 109 -12.71 -0.35 17.99
CA ASN A 109 -11.97 -1.28 17.10
C ASN A 109 -12.88 -2.34 16.47
N LEU A 110 -13.68 -1.96 15.47
CA LEU A 110 -14.40 -2.87 14.57
C LEU A 110 -13.94 -2.64 13.13
N THR A 111 -13.84 -3.71 12.34
CA THR A 111 -13.50 -3.62 10.91
C THR A 111 -14.54 -2.76 10.19
N TYR A 112 -14.11 -1.85 9.31
CA TYR A 112 -14.93 -0.87 8.57
C TYR A 112 -15.59 0.24 9.39
N SER A 113 -15.77 0.12 10.72
CA SER A 113 -16.36 1.22 11.52
C SER A 113 -15.42 2.42 11.67
N ASN A 114 -14.12 2.21 11.45
CA ASN A 114 -13.06 3.21 11.66
C ASN A 114 -12.35 3.60 10.37
N ASP A 115 -12.73 3.00 9.24
CA ASP A 115 -12.01 3.18 8.00
C ASP A 115 -12.49 4.45 7.28
N GLN A 116 -11.53 5.32 6.98
CA GLN A 116 -11.68 6.56 6.23
C GLN A 116 -11.03 6.38 4.87
N PHE A 117 -11.79 6.65 3.82
CA PHE A 117 -11.36 6.47 2.44
C PHE A 117 -11.18 7.82 1.76
N THR A 118 -10.08 7.96 1.02
CA THR A 118 -9.81 9.08 0.14
C THR A 118 -9.39 8.58 -1.23
N ILE A 119 -9.67 9.33 -2.29
CA ILE A 119 -9.20 9.01 -3.64
C ILE A 119 -7.73 9.36 -3.73
N ASN A 120 -6.96 8.46 -4.34
CA ASN A 120 -5.54 8.70 -4.59
C ASN A 120 -5.34 10.00 -5.40
N GLU A 121 -4.35 10.79 -5.01
CA GLU A 121 -4.12 12.11 -5.61
C GLU A 121 -3.88 12.02 -7.13
N ARG A 122 -3.21 10.96 -7.61
CA ARG A 122 -2.98 10.76 -9.05
C ARG A 122 -4.28 10.56 -9.81
N VAL A 123 -5.23 9.81 -9.25
CA VAL A 123 -6.56 9.61 -9.84
C VAL A 123 -7.32 10.93 -9.87
N THR A 124 -7.28 11.67 -8.77
CA THR A 124 -7.93 12.99 -8.67
C THR A 124 -7.39 13.95 -9.73
N ASN A 125 -6.07 14.01 -9.89
CA ASN A 125 -5.41 14.85 -10.89
C ASN A 125 -5.78 14.42 -12.31
N ALA A 126 -5.83 13.11 -12.59
CA ALA A 126 -6.21 12.62 -13.91
C ALA A 126 -7.65 13.02 -14.29
N VAL A 127 -8.60 12.89 -13.36
CA VAL A 127 -9.98 13.34 -13.54
C VAL A 127 -10.03 14.86 -13.80
N LEU A 128 -9.28 15.65 -13.02
CA LEU A 128 -9.26 17.10 -13.15
C LEU A 128 -8.57 17.59 -14.44
N ASN A 129 -7.58 16.88 -14.93
CA ASN A 129 -6.81 17.27 -16.11
C ASN A 129 -7.35 16.65 -17.40
N ASN A 130 -8.44 15.88 -17.33
CA ASN A 130 -9.00 15.13 -18.45
C ASN A 130 -8.00 14.12 -19.03
N GLU A 131 -7.17 13.54 -18.17
CA GLU A 131 -6.20 12.52 -18.53
C GLU A 131 -6.87 11.14 -18.45
N PRO A 132 -6.38 10.14 -19.22
CA PRO A 132 -6.80 8.76 -19.03
C PRO A 132 -6.49 8.30 -17.60
N MET A 133 -7.19 7.26 -17.14
CA MET A 133 -6.93 6.66 -15.84
C MET A 133 -5.44 6.32 -15.70
N PRO A 134 -4.74 6.84 -14.67
CA PRO A 134 -3.32 6.59 -14.52
C PRO A 134 -3.11 5.11 -14.24
N THR A 135 -2.04 4.55 -14.79
CA THR A 135 -1.53 3.26 -14.36
C THR A 135 -1.02 3.44 -12.93
N ILE A 136 -1.81 2.99 -11.94
CA ILE A 136 -1.43 2.94 -10.53
C ILE A 136 -0.92 1.54 -10.17
N GLU A 137 -0.49 0.79 -11.18
CA GLU A 137 0.29 -0.40 -10.94
C GLU A 137 1.66 0.01 -10.38
N LEU A 138 2.22 -0.87 -9.56
CA LEU A 138 3.64 -0.84 -9.28
C LEU A 138 4.32 -1.16 -10.61
N GLU A 139 4.58 -0.14 -11.43
CA GLU A 139 5.31 -0.29 -12.68
C GLU A 139 6.55 -1.15 -12.39
N GLY A 140 6.80 -2.15 -13.24
CA GLY A 140 8.08 -2.84 -13.24
C GLY A 140 9.17 -1.78 -13.21
N SER A 141 10.04 -1.87 -12.22
CA SER A 141 11.04 -0.84 -12.00
C SER A 141 12.01 -0.85 -13.18
N ASN A 142 12.38 0.32 -13.68
CA ASN A 142 13.33 0.43 -14.80
C ASN A 142 14.71 -0.15 -14.47
N ASP A 143 15.03 -0.23 -13.19
CA ASP A 143 16.27 -0.76 -12.66
C ASP A 143 16.07 -1.36 -11.26
N VAL A 144 17.07 -2.13 -10.81
CA VAL A 144 17.04 -2.85 -9.53
C VAL A 144 17.00 -1.91 -8.32
N LEU A 145 17.62 -0.72 -8.38
CA LEU A 145 17.57 0.24 -7.28
C LEU A 145 16.16 0.78 -7.10
N SER A 146 15.48 1.09 -8.20
CA SER A 146 14.08 1.51 -8.20
C SER A 146 13.16 0.45 -7.56
N VAL A 147 13.47 -0.85 -7.67
CA VAL A 147 12.71 -1.90 -6.95
C VAL A 147 12.85 -1.73 -5.44
N PHE A 148 14.09 -1.63 -4.95
CA PHE A 148 14.35 -1.50 -3.52
C PHE A 148 13.83 -0.16 -2.95
N GLU A 149 13.91 0.92 -3.72
CA GLU A 149 13.33 2.21 -3.36
C GLU A 149 11.81 2.11 -3.21
N ASN A 150 11.14 1.50 -4.19
CA ASN A 150 9.70 1.31 -4.17
C ASN A 150 9.26 0.46 -2.97
N ILE A 151 9.99 -0.62 -2.65
CA ILE A 151 9.72 -1.44 -1.47
C ILE A 151 9.89 -0.61 -0.19
N PHE A 152 10.98 0.15 -0.07
CA PHE A 152 11.25 0.98 1.10
C PHE A 152 10.17 2.06 1.32
N ASN A 153 9.68 2.67 0.24
CA ASN A 153 8.69 3.74 0.29
C ASN A 153 7.27 3.23 0.61
N LEU A 154 7.01 1.91 0.62
CA LEU A 154 5.69 1.37 0.96
C LEU A 154 5.22 1.77 2.37
N VAL A 155 6.16 1.98 3.29
CA VAL A 155 5.87 2.46 4.65
C VAL A 155 5.40 3.91 4.64
N ASP A 156 6.01 4.74 3.80
CA ASP A 156 5.62 6.15 3.64
C ASP A 156 4.26 6.28 2.91
N ASP A 157 3.99 5.39 1.95
CA ASP A 157 2.73 5.27 1.21
C ASP A 157 1.54 4.86 2.11
N CYS A 158 1.78 4.20 3.26
CA CYS A 158 0.72 3.92 4.24
C CYS A 158 0.14 5.21 4.86
N GLY A 159 0.79 6.36 4.63
CA GLY A 159 0.42 7.64 5.19
C GLY A 159 0.89 7.78 6.64
N ARG A 160 1.29 9.00 7.01
CA ARG A 160 1.99 9.38 8.26
C ARG A 160 1.37 8.92 9.59
N ASN A 161 0.22 8.25 9.61
CA ASN A 161 -0.57 8.05 10.82
C ASN A 161 -0.73 6.60 11.30
N GLU A 162 -0.56 5.56 10.48
CA GLU A 162 -0.60 4.15 10.96
C GLU A 162 -0.06 3.18 9.90
N LEU A 163 0.99 2.43 10.24
CA LEU A 163 1.57 1.38 9.41
C LEU A 163 0.57 0.23 9.20
N ASN A 164 0.47 -0.31 7.99
CA ASN A 164 -0.28 -1.53 7.69
C ASN A 164 0.67 -2.61 7.15
N SER A 165 1.22 -3.43 8.05
CA SER A 165 2.20 -4.48 7.74
C SER A 165 1.69 -5.42 6.64
N ARG A 166 0.40 -5.80 6.70
CA ARG A 166 -0.21 -6.69 5.69
C ARG A 166 -0.22 -6.06 4.30
N TYR A 167 -0.53 -4.76 4.21
CA TYR A 167 -0.44 -4.04 2.94
C TYR A 167 1.00 -4.01 2.44
N VAL A 168 1.95 -3.60 3.28
CA VAL A 168 3.38 -3.54 2.92
C VAL A 168 3.88 -4.89 2.40
N PHE A 169 3.59 -5.98 3.11
CA PHE A 169 3.99 -7.34 2.73
C PHE A 169 3.34 -7.79 1.41
N ASN A 170 2.05 -7.57 1.23
CA ASN A 170 1.37 -7.90 -0.03
C ASN A 170 1.95 -7.12 -1.21
N GLN A 171 2.24 -5.82 -1.03
CA GLN A 171 2.80 -4.99 -2.09
C GLN A 171 4.26 -5.36 -2.39
N THR A 172 5.01 -5.78 -1.38
CA THR A 172 6.37 -6.30 -1.53
C THR A 172 6.37 -7.55 -2.39
N ASN A 173 5.48 -8.51 -2.13
CA ASN A 173 5.34 -9.70 -2.97
C ASN A 173 5.04 -9.33 -4.42
N LYS A 174 4.09 -8.43 -4.66
CA LYS A 174 3.77 -7.95 -6.03
C LYS A 174 4.97 -7.31 -6.71
N LEU A 175 5.73 -6.47 -6.00
CA LEU A 175 6.95 -5.84 -6.51
C LEU A 175 8.03 -6.87 -6.88
N ILE A 176 8.25 -7.88 -6.04
CA ILE A 176 9.22 -8.94 -6.31
C ILE A 176 8.79 -9.76 -7.53
N GLU A 177 7.53 -10.21 -7.58
CA GLU A 177 6.98 -11.00 -8.68
C GLU A 177 7.04 -10.27 -10.02
N ALA A 178 6.72 -8.97 -10.05
CA ALA A 178 6.78 -8.14 -11.25
C ALA A 178 8.23 -7.92 -11.76
N ASN A 179 9.23 -8.05 -10.88
CA ASN A 179 10.61 -7.69 -11.17
C ASN A 179 11.59 -8.88 -11.19
N LEU A 180 11.07 -10.12 -11.31
CA LEU A 180 11.87 -11.36 -11.42
C LEU A 180 12.81 -11.43 -12.63
N HIS A 181 12.66 -10.52 -13.59
CA HIS A 181 13.56 -10.39 -14.73
C HIS A 181 14.95 -9.86 -14.32
N PHE A 182 15.06 -9.19 -13.16
CA PHE A 182 16.34 -8.81 -12.60
C PHE A 182 17.01 -9.98 -11.86
N PRO A 183 18.27 -10.34 -12.17
CA PRO A 183 18.96 -11.47 -11.54
C PRO A 183 19.03 -11.39 -10.01
N LEU A 184 19.23 -10.19 -9.45
CA LEU A 184 19.25 -10.01 -7.99
C LEU A 184 17.88 -10.27 -7.36
N ILE A 185 16.80 -9.71 -7.93
CA ILE A 185 15.44 -9.91 -7.42
C ILE A 185 15.04 -11.39 -7.52
N LYS A 186 15.40 -12.05 -8.62
CA LYS A 186 15.21 -13.48 -8.78
C LYS A 186 15.94 -14.29 -7.71
N LYS A 187 17.22 -13.99 -7.44
CA LYS A 187 17.98 -14.66 -6.37
C LYS A 187 17.32 -14.48 -4.99
N ILE A 188 16.80 -13.28 -4.71
CA ILE A 188 16.06 -13.02 -3.46
C ILE A 188 14.79 -13.88 -3.39
N ALA A 189 14.00 -13.94 -4.47
CA ALA A 189 12.81 -14.79 -4.52
C ALA A 189 13.14 -16.29 -4.40
N ASP A 190 14.27 -16.73 -4.98
CA ASP A 190 14.73 -18.12 -4.93
C ASP A 190 15.16 -18.56 -3.51
N PHE A 191 15.42 -17.62 -2.59
CA PHE A 191 15.57 -17.95 -1.17
C PHE A 191 14.27 -18.50 -0.57
N LYS A 192 13.09 -18.14 -1.07
CA LYS A 192 11.81 -18.61 -0.49
C LYS A 192 11.73 -18.32 1.02
N LEU A 193 12.10 -17.11 1.39
CA LEU A 193 11.92 -16.60 2.74
C LEU A 193 10.43 -16.28 2.97
N GLU A 194 10.02 -16.20 4.23
CA GLU A 194 8.72 -15.60 4.57
C GLU A 194 8.69 -14.13 4.12
N ILE A 195 7.50 -13.56 3.96
CA ILE A 195 7.37 -12.23 3.37
C ILE A 195 7.91 -11.13 4.29
N GLU A 196 7.78 -11.33 5.60
CA GLU A 196 8.36 -10.50 6.66
C GLU A 196 9.88 -10.39 6.49
N ASP A 197 10.55 -11.55 6.37
CA ASP A 197 11.99 -11.68 6.18
C ASP A 197 12.42 -11.10 4.83
N THR A 198 11.66 -11.37 3.77
CA THR A 198 11.91 -10.85 2.42
C THR A 198 11.87 -9.31 2.43
N TYR A 199 10.85 -8.73 3.05
CA TYR A 199 10.73 -7.29 3.18
C TYR A 199 11.89 -6.70 4.01
N PHE A 200 12.16 -7.29 5.17
CA PHE A 200 13.23 -6.84 6.07
C PHE A 200 14.60 -6.86 5.38
N TYR A 201 14.88 -7.92 4.63
CA TYR A 201 16.11 -8.03 3.85
C TYR A 201 16.20 -6.95 2.76
N CYS A 202 15.13 -6.73 1.99
CA CYS A 202 15.08 -5.65 0.99
C CYS A 202 15.27 -4.26 1.62
N TYR A 203 14.68 -4.04 2.80
CA TYR A 203 14.84 -2.80 3.56
C TYR A 203 16.32 -2.56 3.93
N LEU A 204 17.01 -3.58 4.44
CA LEU A 204 18.44 -3.48 4.79
C LEU A 204 19.33 -3.26 3.57
N ILE A 205 19.00 -3.88 2.43
CA ILE A 205 19.67 -3.62 1.15
C ILE A 205 19.57 -2.15 0.79
N TRP A 206 18.36 -1.57 0.81
CA TRP A 206 18.18 -0.15 0.51
C TRP A 206 18.94 0.77 1.48
N LYS A 207 18.89 0.48 2.79
CA LYS A 207 19.66 1.24 3.80
C LYS A 207 21.16 1.18 3.54
N THR A 208 21.68 0.00 3.20
CA THR A 208 23.11 -0.18 2.89
C THR A 208 23.49 0.58 1.61
N LEU A 209 22.66 0.51 0.57
CA LEU A 209 22.86 1.23 -0.70
C LEU A 209 22.82 2.75 -0.52
N THR A 210 22.05 3.26 0.45
CA THR A 210 21.98 4.68 0.79
C THR A 210 23.02 5.12 1.83
N GLY A 211 23.95 4.24 2.22
CA GLY A 211 25.10 4.55 3.06
C GLY A 211 24.90 4.33 4.57
N LYS A 212 23.79 3.69 4.98
CA LYS A 212 23.55 3.25 6.36
C LYS A 212 23.82 1.76 6.46
N GLU A 213 25.07 1.40 6.80
CA GLU A 213 25.50 -0.01 6.91
C GLU A 213 24.81 -0.76 8.06
N LYS A 214 24.50 -0.04 9.13
CA LYS A 214 23.90 -0.60 10.33
C LYS A 214 22.59 0.09 10.65
N THR A 215 21.64 -0.67 11.14
CA THR A 215 20.34 -0.17 11.58
C THR A 215 19.95 -0.78 12.91
N ASP A 216 19.36 0.03 13.76
CA ASP A 216 18.75 -0.43 15.01
C ASP A 216 17.59 -1.40 14.70
N ILE A 217 17.64 -2.60 15.31
CA ILE A 217 16.64 -3.64 15.07
C ILE A 217 15.26 -3.25 15.58
N GLY A 218 15.19 -2.56 16.73
CA GLY A 218 13.95 -2.12 17.36
C GLY A 218 13.25 -1.08 16.51
N VAL A 219 13.98 -0.04 16.09
CA VAL A 219 13.47 1.01 15.18
C VAL A 219 13.04 0.40 13.85
N THR A 220 13.79 -0.57 13.33
CA THR A 220 13.42 -1.22 12.07
C THR A 220 12.13 -2.02 12.23
N ALA A 221 12.00 -2.84 13.28
CA ALA A 221 10.79 -3.60 13.56
C ALA A 221 9.56 -2.70 13.82
N GLU A 222 9.73 -1.54 14.46
CA GLU A 222 8.66 -0.54 14.64
C GLU A 222 8.13 0.02 13.31
N ASN A 223 8.99 0.14 12.30
CA ASN A 223 8.62 0.59 10.97
C ASN A 223 8.01 -0.52 10.09
N ILE A 224 8.00 -1.78 10.56
CA ILE A 224 7.60 -2.95 9.76
C ILE A 224 6.34 -3.62 10.30
N PHE A 225 6.21 -3.69 11.62
CA PHE A 225 5.08 -4.38 12.24
C PHE A 225 4.22 -3.42 13.09
N ASP A 226 2.97 -3.31 12.70
CA ASP A 226 1.91 -2.58 13.39
C ASP A 226 1.61 -3.15 14.80
N ARG A 227 1.62 -4.48 14.94
CA ARG A 227 1.34 -5.17 16.21
C ARG A 227 2.59 -5.33 17.06
N ALA A 228 2.49 -4.94 18.34
CA ALA A 228 3.60 -5.00 19.29
C ALA A 228 4.11 -6.42 19.57
N ILE A 229 3.21 -7.41 19.60
CA ILE A 229 3.59 -8.81 19.82
C ILE A 229 4.40 -9.35 18.65
N ASP A 230 4.02 -9.02 17.43
CA ASP A 230 4.70 -9.47 16.21
C ASP A 230 6.11 -8.83 16.15
N ARG A 231 6.25 -7.54 16.54
CA ARG A 231 7.56 -6.89 16.73
C ARG A 231 8.46 -7.63 17.71
N VAL A 232 7.95 -7.91 18.91
CA VAL A 232 8.75 -8.50 19.98
C VAL A 232 9.21 -9.90 19.58
N ASN A 233 8.31 -10.72 19.01
CA ASN A 233 8.65 -12.06 18.54
C ASN A 233 9.73 -12.00 17.45
N TYR A 234 9.56 -11.13 16.45
CA TYR A 234 10.52 -11.01 15.36
C TYR A 234 11.91 -10.54 15.83
N ILE A 235 11.96 -9.56 16.74
CA ILE A 235 13.21 -9.11 17.36
C ILE A 235 13.86 -10.27 18.13
N GLN A 236 13.10 -11.02 18.92
CA GLN A 236 13.62 -12.16 19.68
C GLN A 236 14.19 -13.24 18.76
N GLU A 237 13.49 -13.61 17.69
CA GLU A 237 13.96 -14.61 16.73
C GLU A 237 15.30 -14.20 16.09
N ILE A 238 15.48 -12.92 15.75
CA ILE A 238 16.76 -12.44 15.22
C ILE A 238 17.85 -12.44 16.31
N MET A 239 17.55 -11.95 17.51
CA MET A 239 18.52 -11.86 18.62
C MET A 239 18.98 -13.24 19.12
N PHE A 240 18.11 -14.25 19.06
CA PHE A 240 18.45 -15.63 19.43
C PHE A 240 18.96 -16.47 18.26
N GLU A 241 19.23 -15.85 17.10
CA GLU A 241 19.71 -16.52 15.88
C GLU A 241 18.77 -17.62 15.34
N GLU A 242 17.48 -17.52 15.64
CA GLU A 242 16.42 -18.45 15.20
C GLU A 242 15.76 -18.00 13.89
N ASN A 243 15.91 -16.74 13.50
CA ASN A 243 15.37 -16.19 12.26
C ASN A 243 16.14 -16.69 11.02
N GLU A 244 15.41 -16.98 9.93
CA GLU A 244 15.97 -17.59 8.72
C GLU A 244 17.05 -16.72 8.04
N LEU A 245 16.94 -15.38 8.14
CA LEU A 245 17.95 -14.46 7.62
C LEU A 245 19.29 -14.62 8.33
N VAL A 246 19.28 -14.90 9.64
CA VAL A 246 20.48 -15.12 10.44
C VAL A 246 21.03 -16.52 10.18
N ILE A 247 20.17 -17.54 10.20
CA ILE A 247 20.54 -18.95 9.94
C ILE A 247 21.22 -19.10 8.58
N ARG A 248 20.69 -18.41 7.55
CA ARG A 248 21.26 -18.43 6.19
C ARG A 248 22.41 -17.46 5.98
N LYS A 249 22.82 -16.74 7.03
CA LYS A 249 23.90 -15.75 6.99
C LYS A 249 23.66 -14.67 5.94
N LEU A 250 22.42 -14.24 5.77
CA LEU A 250 22.06 -13.11 4.92
C LEU A 250 22.24 -11.78 5.68
N ILE A 251 22.06 -11.81 7.00
CA ILE A 251 22.28 -10.67 7.90
C ILE A 251 23.21 -11.07 9.05
N GLU A 252 23.77 -10.08 9.71
CA GLU A 252 24.58 -10.21 10.93
C GLU A 252 24.02 -9.29 12.01
N VAL A 253 23.97 -9.78 13.25
CA VAL A 253 23.59 -9.01 14.44
C VAL A 253 24.86 -8.61 15.17
N GLU A 254 25.01 -7.32 15.46
CA GLU A 254 26.02 -6.81 16.37
C GLU A 254 25.36 -6.46 17.69
N GLU A 255 25.60 -7.31 18.70
CA GLU A 255 25.09 -7.08 20.05
C GLU A 255 25.74 -5.83 20.65
N ALA A 256 24.90 -4.89 21.07
CA ALA A 256 25.33 -3.78 21.91
C ALA A 256 25.31 -4.19 23.40
N ARG A 257 25.89 -3.35 24.26
CA ARG A 257 25.91 -3.57 25.72
C ARG A 257 24.51 -3.56 26.36
N PHE A 258 23.51 -3.05 25.65
CA PHE A 258 22.10 -3.07 26.04
C PHE A 258 21.28 -3.76 24.94
N SER A 259 20.32 -4.59 25.34
CA SER A 259 19.45 -5.35 24.42
C SER A 259 18.65 -4.47 23.44
N ASN A 260 18.49 -3.19 23.76
CA ASN A 260 17.72 -2.24 22.97
C ASN A 260 18.59 -1.47 21.95
N ASP A 261 19.92 -1.63 21.99
CA ASP A 261 20.85 -0.94 21.09
C ASP A 261 21.43 -1.90 20.04
N SER A 262 20.88 -3.12 19.92
CA SER A 262 21.37 -4.13 18.99
C SER A 262 21.22 -3.65 17.54
N GLU A 263 22.33 -3.69 16.81
CA GLU A 263 22.37 -3.27 15.41
C GLU A 263 22.34 -4.49 14.50
N VAL A 264 21.65 -4.37 13.38
CA VAL A 264 21.65 -5.37 12.31
C VAL A 264 22.26 -4.77 11.04
N LYS A 265 22.97 -5.60 10.30
CA LYS A 265 23.57 -5.24 9.00
C LYS A 265 23.49 -6.41 8.03
N LEU A 266 23.73 -6.13 6.75
CA LEU A 266 23.95 -7.19 5.76
C LEU A 266 25.26 -7.93 6.05
N SER A 267 25.24 -9.25 5.87
CA SER A 267 26.44 -10.08 5.96
C SER A 267 27.37 -9.87 4.78
N GLU A 268 28.62 -10.32 4.89
CA GLU A 268 29.58 -10.30 3.76
C GLU A 268 29.05 -11.07 2.54
N ILE A 269 28.29 -12.16 2.75
CA ILE A 269 27.67 -12.95 1.67
C ILE A 269 26.66 -12.08 0.91
N SER A 270 25.82 -11.35 1.62
CA SER A 270 24.85 -10.43 1.03
C SER A 270 25.54 -9.28 0.31
N LEU A 271 26.60 -8.69 0.88
CA LEU A 271 27.35 -7.62 0.22
C LEU A 271 27.97 -8.09 -1.10
N ASN A 272 28.58 -9.28 -1.10
CA ASN A 272 29.14 -9.88 -2.32
C ASN A 272 28.03 -10.18 -3.36
N LEU A 273 26.88 -10.67 -2.90
CA LEU A 273 25.71 -10.88 -3.77
C LEU A 273 25.27 -9.58 -4.47
N LEU A 274 25.26 -8.44 -3.77
CA LEU A 274 24.91 -7.15 -4.36
C LEU A 274 25.96 -6.71 -5.40
N GLU A 275 27.25 -6.87 -5.08
CA GLU A 275 28.36 -6.52 -5.98
C GLU A 275 28.37 -7.37 -7.26
N GLU A 276 28.16 -8.69 -7.15
CA GLU A 276 28.06 -9.62 -8.28
C GLU A 276 26.93 -9.25 -9.25
N ASN A 277 25.87 -8.60 -8.74
CA ASN A 277 24.73 -8.14 -9.54
C ASN A 277 24.86 -6.67 -9.96
N GLY A 278 26.07 -6.09 -9.89
CA GLY A 278 26.39 -4.78 -10.45
C GLY A 278 26.07 -3.58 -9.56
N LEU A 279 25.70 -3.79 -8.29
CA LEU A 279 25.46 -2.70 -7.36
C LEU A 279 26.76 -2.24 -6.68
N LYS A 280 27.05 -0.94 -6.77
CA LYS A 280 28.22 -0.34 -6.13
C LYS A 280 27.88 0.05 -4.69
N LEU A 281 28.54 -0.57 -3.73
CA LEU A 281 28.34 -0.30 -2.31
C LEU A 281 29.25 0.85 -1.84
N PHE A 282 28.68 1.80 -1.10
CA PHE A 282 29.46 2.90 -0.50
C PHE A 282 30.39 2.42 0.63
N ALA A 283 30.04 1.29 1.25
CA ALA A 283 30.71 0.72 2.42
C ALA A 283 32.20 0.37 2.21
N LYS A 284 32.61 0.05 0.97
CA LYS A 284 34.00 -0.31 0.66
C LYS A 284 34.90 0.86 0.24
N LYS A 285 34.42 2.11 0.23
CA LYS A 285 35.31 3.29 0.12
C LYS A 285 36.02 3.54 1.46
N LYS A 286 36.91 2.63 1.87
CA LYS A 286 37.88 2.93 2.92
C LYS A 286 38.87 3.98 2.41
N LYS A 287 39.00 5.06 3.17
CA LYS A 287 40.20 5.91 3.22
C LYS A 287 41.41 5.08 3.62
#